data_AF-A0A0P9FG54-F1
#
_entry.id   AF-A0A0P9FG54-F1
#
_cell.length_a   1.000
_cell.length_b   1.000
_cell.length_c   1.000
_cell.angle_alpha   90.00
_cell.angle_beta   90.00
_cell.angle_gamma   90.00
#
_symmetry.space_group_name_H-M   'P 1'
#
loop_
_entity.id
_entity.type
_entity.pdbx_description
1 polymer ?
#
loop_
_entity_poly.entity_id
_entity_poly.type
_entity_poly.pdbx_seq_one_letter_code
_entity_poly.pdbx_strand_id
1 'polypeptide(L)'
;MQSVQTEPIATSADTHRQVQIAQNTQQMAEYLTPAFFPDHPDHVADCRILDMKYEVGEYCTLPYQLGPRMVIGTFRWGEVEGELPASARLIEPLGMQVYSFEQDPALPGLATALDPRRIRAALAEALPEYRDGGRELLSVRARPLRYRPGKRCTMRFDLLERDAAGALARRTLYGKAYHQLGKASSVFHEMQMLSDTDAVRSGRAILAPVVAFLPDLMLVMQGPIEGESLEMLLEGLQGNVTAGDPRGWAGVVRSAGALAAVHTSGAATDRERPIDKELKRFVKRASQAATATPDRLSLHSEGWQTWQEIRISSVLVPGSTSSP
;
A
#
# COMPACT_ATOMS: atom_id res chain seq x y z
N MET A 1 -34.04 10.27 -31.93
CA MET A 1 -33.59 10.52 -30.54
C MET A 1 -33.72 9.20 -29.79
N GLN A 2 -32.63 8.47 -29.62
CA GLN A 2 -32.61 7.23 -28.83
C GLN A 2 -32.66 7.61 -27.35
N SER A 3 -33.62 7.02 -26.64
CA SER A 3 -33.79 7.15 -25.19
C SER A 3 -32.57 6.55 -24.51
N VAL A 4 -31.76 7.39 -23.87
CA VAL A 4 -30.71 6.94 -22.94
C VAL A 4 -31.43 6.35 -21.74
N GLN A 5 -31.51 5.01 -21.69
CA GLN A 5 -31.93 4.30 -20.48
C GLN A 5 -30.88 4.59 -19.40
N THR A 6 -31.27 5.40 -18.42
CA THR A 6 -30.45 5.67 -17.24
C THR A 6 -30.69 4.50 -16.31
N GLU A 7 -29.71 3.61 -16.18
CA GLU A 7 -29.80 2.52 -15.21
C GLU A 7 -29.95 3.09 -13.78
N PRO A 8 -30.81 2.49 -12.95
CA PRO A 8 -31.03 2.96 -11.59
C PRO A 8 -29.74 2.81 -10.77
N ILE A 9 -29.30 3.92 -10.16
CA ILE A 9 -28.20 3.94 -9.20
C ILE A 9 -28.58 3.03 -8.01
N ALA A 10 -27.74 2.05 -7.69
CA ALA A 10 -27.95 1.13 -6.58
C ALA A 10 -28.21 1.90 -5.27
N THR A 11 -29.24 1.50 -4.52
CA THR A 11 -29.56 2.17 -3.25
C THR A 11 -28.55 1.80 -2.16
N SER A 12 -28.42 2.61 -1.11
CA SER A 12 -27.54 2.28 0.02
C SER A 12 -27.90 0.95 0.69
N ALA A 13 -29.18 0.56 0.69
CA ALA A 13 -29.64 -0.73 1.19
C ALA A 13 -29.15 -1.90 0.31
N ASP A 14 -29.15 -1.73 -1.01
CA ASP A 14 -28.65 -2.73 -1.96
C ASP A 14 -27.13 -2.92 -1.82
N THR A 15 -26.37 -1.82 -1.70
CA THR A 15 -24.92 -1.89 -1.49
C THR A 15 -24.55 -2.60 -0.18
N HIS A 16 -25.31 -2.36 0.90
CA HIS A 16 -25.07 -3.02 2.18
C HIS A 16 -25.36 -4.53 2.09
N ARG A 17 -26.44 -4.92 1.41
CA ARG A 17 -26.79 -6.33 1.19
C ARG A 17 -25.72 -7.06 0.37
N GLN A 18 -25.21 -6.43 -0.69
CA GLN A 18 -24.11 -7.00 -1.49
C GLN A 18 -22.87 -7.25 -0.64
N VAL A 19 -22.48 -6.29 0.21
CA VAL A 19 -21.35 -6.44 1.13
C VAL A 19 -21.59 -7.55 2.15
N GLN A 20 -22.80 -7.68 2.70
CA GLN A 20 -23.15 -8.77 3.61
C GLN A 20 -22.99 -10.14 2.96
N ILE A 21 -23.44 -10.31 1.71
CA ILE A 21 -23.24 -11.55 0.97
C ILE A 21 -21.76 -11.80 0.72
N ALA A 22 -20.99 -10.78 0.33
CA ALA A 22 -19.55 -10.90 0.12
C ALA A 22 -18.75 -11.21 1.40
N GLN A 23 -19.33 -10.94 2.58
CA GLN A 23 -18.75 -11.32 3.86
C GLN A 23 -19.04 -12.79 4.24
N ASN A 24 -20.03 -13.42 3.62
CA ASN A 24 -20.33 -14.83 3.82
C ASN A 24 -19.30 -15.69 3.09
N THR A 25 -18.27 -16.15 3.80
CA THR A 25 -17.14 -16.87 3.20
C THR A 25 -17.54 -18.20 2.58
N GLN A 26 -18.55 -18.88 3.11
CA GLN A 26 -19.06 -20.13 2.53
C GLN A 26 -19.70 -19.86 1.16
N GLN A 27 -20.58 -18.87 1.09
CA GLN A 27 -21.21 -18.48 -0.16
C GLN A 27 -20.19 -17.94 -1.17
N MET A 28 -19.20 -17.17 -0.69
CA MET A 28 -18.10 -16.72 -1.55
C MET A 28 -17.21 -17.87 -2.03
N ALA A 29 -17.01 -18.93 -1.24
CA ALA A 29 -16.30 -20.12 -1.70
C ALA A 29 -17.00 -20.76 -2.91
N GLU A 30 -18.33 -20.83 -2.87
CA GLU A 30 -19.15 -21.35 -3.98
C GLU A 30 -19.04 -20.49 -5.24
N TYR A 31 -19.01 -19.16 -5.10
CA TYR A 31 -18.84 -18.27 -6.25
C TYR A 31 -17.40 -18.26 -6.80
N LEU A 32 -16.40 -18.25 -5.92
CA LEU A 32 -15.01 -18.05 -6.33
C LEU A 32 -14.33 -19.35 -6.78
N THR A 33 -14.70 -20.52 -6.23
CA THR A 33 -13.99 -21.76 -6.55
C THR A 33 -14.08 -22.10 -8.05
N PRO A 34 -15.25 -22.08 -8.71
CA PRO A 34 -15.35 -22.34 -10.15
C PRO A 34 -14.57 -21.32 -11.00
N ALA A 35 -14.47 -20.06 -10.53
CA ALA A 35 -13.76 -19.00 -11.24
C ALA A 35 -12.23 -19.16 -11.21
N PHE A 36 -11.66 -19.76 -10.15
CA PHE A 36 -10.21 -19.84 -9.95
C PHE A 36 -9.64 -21.28 -9.94
N PHE A 37 -10.50 -22.30 -9.86
CA PHE A 37 -10.16 -23.71 -9.93
C PHE A 37 -11.09 -24.47 -10.89
N PRO A 38 -11.15 -24.08 -12.18
CA PRO A 38 -12.09 -24.67 -13.14
C PRO A 38 -11.88 -26.18 -13.35
N ASP A 39 -10.68 -26.69 -13.09
CA ASP A 39 -10.31 -28.11 -13.25
C ASP A 39 -10.79 -29.00 -12.09
N HIS A 40 -11.40 -28.41 -11.05
CA HIS A 40 -11.87 -29.12 -9.86
C HIS A 40 -13.32 -28.73 -9.49
N PRO A 41 -14.30 -28.99 -10.37
CA PRO A 41 -15.68 -28.49 -10.23
C PRO A 41 -16.42 -29.05 -9.01
N ASP A 42 -16.06 -30.26 -8.54
CA ASP A 42 -16.69 -30.91 -7.39
C ASP A 42 -16.07 -30.49 -6.05
N HIS A 43 -15.02 -29.67 -6.07
CA HIS A 43 -14.34 -29.18 -4.89
C HIS A 43 -14.74 -27.73 -4.59
N VAL A 44 -15.08 -27.45 -3.34
CA VAL A 44 -15.20 -26.08 -2.83
C VAL A 44 -13.99 -25.77 -1.97
N ALA A 45 -13.19 -24.79 -2.38
CA ALA A 45 -11.98 -24.41 -1.67
C ALA A 45 -12.32 -23.67 -0.37
N ASP A 46 -11.52 -23.86 0.69
CA ASP A 46 -11.66 -23.08 1.92
C ASP A 46 -11.49 -21.58 1.60
N CYS A 47 -12.40 -20.74 2.08
CA CYS A 47 -12.42 -19.31 1.80
C CYS A 47 -12.43 -18.52 3.11
N ARG A 48 -11.55 -17.53 3.22
CA ARG A 48 -11.43 -16.66 4.40
C ARG A 48 -11.16 -15.23 3.98
N ILE A 49 -11.74 -14.27 4.68
CA ILE A 49 -11.46 -12.85 4.46
C ILE A 49 -10.17 -12.49 5.22
N LEU A 50 -9.23 -11.85 4.51
CA LEU A 50 -7.94 -11.44 5.05
C LEU A 50 -7.95 -9.99 5.55
N ASP A 51 -8.71 -9.12 4.88
CA ASP A 51 -8.88 -7.71 5.19
C ASP A 51 -10.21 -7.24 4.58
N MET A 52 -10.70 -6.07 4.96
CA MET A 52 -11.82 -5.45 4.28
C MET A 52 -11.66 -3.93 4.35
N LYS A 53 -11.76 -3.30 3.18
CA LYS A 53 -11.85 -1.85 3.07
C LYS A 53 -13.20 -1.49 2.47
N TYR A 54 -14.05 -0.88 3.27
CA TYR A 54 -15.41 -0.51 2.86
C TYR A 54 -15.63 0.98 3.08
N GLU A 55 -16.14 1.64 2.04
CA GLU A 55 -16.60 3.02 2.06
C GLU A 55 -18.01 3.04 1.49
N VAL A 56 -18.99 3.34 2.35
CA VAL A 56 -20.42 3.21 2.05
C VAL A 56 -20.77 4.01 0.80
N GLY A 57 -21.34 3.32 -0.20
CA GLY A 57 -21.77 3.93 -1.46
C GLY A 57 -20.64 4.34 -2.41
N GLU A 58 -19.36 4.17 -2.04
CA GLU A 58 -18.22 4.44 -2.93
C GLU A 58 -17.59 3.13 -3.44
N TYR A 59 -16.99 2.34 -2.55
CA TYR A 59 -16.35 1.08 -2.93
C TYR A 59 -16.25 0.11 -1.75
N CYS A 60 -16.07 -1.17 -2.07
CA CYS A 60 -15.66 -2.18 -1.11
C CYS A 60 -14.59 -3.07 -1.74
N THR A 61 -13.53 -3.37 -0.99
CA THR A 61 -12.45 -4.28 -1.40
C THR A 61 -12.25 -5.34 -0.33
N LEU A 62 -12.37 -6.61 -0.72
CA LEU A 62 -12.21 -7.78 0.13
C LEU A 62 -11.13 -8.69 -0.45
N PRO A 63 -9.94 -8.77 0.15
CA PRO A 63 -8.99 -9.83 -0.12
C PRO A 63 -9.43 -11.12 0.57
N TYR A 64 -9.52 -12.20 -0.20
CA TYR A 64 -9.83 -13.55 0.26
C TYR A 64 -8.59 -14.43 0.14
N GLN A 65 -8.39 -15.30 1.13
CA GLN A 65 -7.63 -16.53 0.96
C GLN A 65 -8.60 -17.60 0.47
N LEU A 66 -8.37 -18.14 -0.73
CA LEU A 66 -9.17 -19.20 -1.35
C LEU A 66 -8.28 -20.40 -1.64
N GLY A 67 -8.31 -21.41 -0.77
CA GLY A 67 -7.35 -22.50 -0.75
C GLY A 67 -5.91 -21.94 -0.70
N PRO A 68 -5.03 -22.27 -1.66
CA PRO A 68 -3.68 -21.70 -1.72
C PRO A 68 -3.59 -20.32 -2.39
N ARG A 69 -4.68 -19.81 -2.99
CA ARG A 69 -4.67 -18.57 -3.78
C ARG A 69 -5.15 -17.38 -2.96
N MET A 70 -4.65 -16.20 -3.31
CA MET A 70 -5.21 -14.93 -2.84
C MET A 70 -6.04 -14.31 -3.97
N VAL A 71 -7.31 -14.05 -3.68
CA VAL A 71 -8.28 -13.48 -4.62
C VAL A 71 -8.77 -12.14 -4.07
N ILE A 72 -8.96 -11.15 -4.93
CA ILE A 72 -9.44 -9.84 -4.54
C ILE A 72 -10.79 -9.64 -5.16
N GLY A 73 -11.76 -9.33 -4.31
CA GLY A 73 -13.08 -8.90 -4.69
C GLY A 73 -13.25 -7.40 -4.54
N THR A 74 -13.82 -6.74 -5.54
CA THR A 74 -14.09 -5.30 -5.51
C THR A 74 -15.50 -4.96 -5.98
N PHE A 75 -16.17 -4.13 -5.19
CA PHE A 75 -17.35 -3.39 -5.58
C PHE A 75 -16.95 -1.95 -5.91
N ARG A 76 -17.51 -1.40 -7.00
CA ARG A 76 -17.47 0.03 -7.29
C ARG A 76 -18.89 0.47 -7.63
N TRP A 77 -19.45 1.35 -6.81
CA TRP A 77 -20.80 1.85 -7.01
C TRP A 77 -20.73 3.26 -7.61
N GLY A 78 -21.57 3.54 -8.61
CA GLY A 78 -21.66 4.87 -9.22
C GLY A 78 -20.55 5.25 -10.22
N GLU A 79 -19.57 4.38 -10.47
CA GLU A 79 -18.71 4.45 -11.66
C GLU A 79 -19.38 3.66 -12.80
N VAL A 80 -19.34 4.18 -14.03
CA VAL A 80 -19.75 3.43 -15.23
C VAL A 80 -18.90 2.17 -15.29
N GLU A 81 -19.52 1.00 -15.57
CA GLU A 81 -18.81 -0.25 -15.85
C GLU A 81 -17.72 0.00 -16.90
N GLY A 82 -16.50 0.23 -16.44
CA GLY A 82 -15.32 0.21 -17.29
C GLY A 82 -15.05 -1.22 -17.72
N GLU A 83 -14.40 -1.41 -18.86
CA GLU A 83 -13.94 -2.73 -19.27
C GLU A 83 -13.19 -3.40 -18.13
N LEU A 84 -13.62 -4.63 -17.81
CA LEU A 84 -12.91 -5.45 -16.86
C LEU A 84 -11.48 -5.63 -17.37
N PRO A 85 -10.46 -5.44 -16.52
CA PRO A 85 -9.11 -5.86 -16.88
C PRO A 85 -9.16 -7.32 -17.31
N ALA A 86 -8.36 -7.72 -18.30
CA ALA A 86 -8.43 -9.08 -18.88
C ALA A 86 -8.29 -10.23 -17.85
N SER A 87 -7.75 -9.96 -16.66
CA SER A 87 -7.63 -10.88 -15.54
C SER A 87 -8.81 -10.91 -14.58
N ALA A 88 -9.70 -9.92 -14.64
CA ALA A 88 -10.85 -9.78 -13.76
C ALA A 88 -12.06 -10.52 -14.33
N ARG A 89 -12.84 -11.11 -13.42
CA ARG A 89 -14.10 -11.82 -13.70
C ARG A 89 -15.22 -11.13 -12.95
N LEU A 90 -16.44 -11.17 -13.49
CA LEU A 90 -17.63 -10.66 -12.80
C LEU A 90 -18.34 -11.82 -12.08
N ILE A 91 -18.65 -11.64 -10.81
CA ILE A 91 -19.63 -12.45 -10.09
C ILE A 91 -20.98 -11.77 -10.27
N GLU A 92 -21.69 -12.14 -11.34
CA GLU A 92 -22.95 -11.49 -11.77
C GLU A 92 -23.99 -11.33 -10.65
N PRO A 93 -24.27 -12.35 -9.80
CA PRO A 93 -25.26 -12.19 -8.73
C PRO A 93 -24.95 -11.06 -7.74
N LEU A 94 -23.70 -10.61 -7.68
CA LEU A 94 -23.22 -9.56 -6.79
C LEU A 94 -22.83 -8.28 -7.53
N GLY A 95 -22.69 -8.30 -8.85
CA GLY A 95 -22.05 -7.19 -9.58
C GLY A 95 -20.61 -6.94 -9.11
N MET A 96 -19.91 -7.99 -8.67
CA MET A 96 -18.62 -7.91 -8.00
C MET A 96 -17.49 -8.35 -8.92
N GLN A 97 -16.46 -7.52 -9.08
CA GLN A 97 -15.29 -7.88 -9.86
C GLN A 97 -14.31 -8.67 -9.00
N VAL A 98 -13.76 -9.76 -9.53
CA VAL A 98 -12.82 -10.63 -8.82
C VAL A 98 -11.60 -10.91 -9.68
N TYR A 99 -10.40 -10.89 -9.07
CA TYR A 99 -9.14 -11.17 -9.77
C TYR A 99 -8.11 -11.81 -8.82
N SER A 100 -7.15 -12.53 -9.37
CA SER A 100 -6.04 -13.09 -8.59
C SER A 100 -5.08 -11.97 -8.16
N PHE A 101 -4.48 -12.10 -6.98
CA PHE A 101 -3.50 -11.14 -6.46
C PHE A 101 -2.37 -10.82 -7.45
N GLU A 102 -1.84 -11.82 -8.13
CA GLU A 102 -0.72 -11.67 -9.06
C GLU A 102 -1.11 -10.82 -10.27
N GLN A 103 -2.41 -10.71 -10.53
CA GLN A 103 -3.01 -10.04 -11.67
C GLN A 103 -3.77 -8.76 -11.26
N ASP A 104 -3.41 -8.15 -10.13
CA ASP A 104 -3.98 -6.87 -9.70
C ASP A 104 -3.82 -5.84 -10.83
N PRO A 105 -4.93 -5.37 -11.44
CA PRO A 105 -4.88 -4.50 -12.60
C PRO A 105 -4.25 -3.14 -12.31
N ALA A 106 -4.26 -2.70 -11.04
CA ALA A 106 -3.59 -1.48 -10.63
C ALA A 106 -2.09 -1.68 -10.39
N LEU A 107 -1.59 -2.92 -10.39
CA LEU A 107 -0.18 -3.26 -10.20
C LEU A 107 0.32 -4.12 -11.38
N PRO A 108 0.36 -3.59 -12.62
CA PRO A 108 0.64 -4.39 -13.82
C PRO A 108 2.02 -5.06 -13.82
N GLY A 109 2.99 -4.52 -13.07
CA GLY A 109 4.32 -5.14 -12.90
C GLY A 109 4.35 -6.35 -11.96
N LEU A 110 3.26 -6.63 -11.23
CA LEU A 110 3.24 -7.62 -10.15
C LEU A 110 3.37 -9.06 -10.66
N ALA A 111 2.62 -9.43 -11.70
CA ALA A 111 2.72 -10.75 -12.32
C ALA A 111 4.16 -11.05 -12.77
N THR A 112 4.79 -10.07 -13.41
CA THR A 112 6.19 -10.17 -13.86
C THR A 112 7.17 -10.24 -12.69
N ALA A 113 6.95 -9.48 -11.62
CA ALA A 113 7.79 -9.53 -10.42
C ALA A 113 7.71 -10.86 -9.68
N LEU A 114 6.56 -11.56 -9.75
CA LEU A 114 6.35 -12.86 -9.13
C LEU A 114 6.78 -14.04 -10.00
N ASP A 115 6.93 -13.85 -11.31
CA ASP A 115 7.45 -14.86 -12.24
C ASP A 115 8.99 -14.96 -12.12
N PRO A 116 9.54 -16.10 -11.64
CA PRO A 116 10.98 -16.28 -11.43
C PRO A 116 11.84 -16.04 -12.67
N ARG A 117 11.34 -16.38 -13.87
CA ARG A 117 12.10 -16.25 -15.12
C ARG A 117 12.12 -14.80 -15.58
N ARG A 118 10.96 -14.13 -15.56
CA ARG A 118 10.84 -12.74 -16.03
C ARG A 118 11.52 -11.77 -15.09
N ILE A 119 11.37 -11.92 -13.77
CA ILE A 119 12.07 -11.05 -12.82
C ILE A 119 13.58 -11.25 -12.85
N ARG A 120 14.06 -12.48 -13.09
CA ARG A 120 15.49 -12.75 -13.26
C ARG A 120 16.04 -11.99 -14.46
N ALA A 121 15.36 -12.02 -15.60
CA ALA A 121 15.76 -11.27 -16.79
C ALA A 121 15.80 -9.75 -16.51
N ALA A 122 14.74 -9.21 -15.90
CA ALA A 122 14.66 -7.79 -15.58
C ALA A 122 15.75 -7.34 -14.57
N LEU A 123 16.09 -8.17 -13.58
CA LEU A 123 17.19 -7.90 -12.65
C LEU A 123 18.55 -8.01 -13.32
N ALA A 124 18.74 -8.99 -14.20
CA ALA A 124 19.98 -9.14 -14.97
C ALA A 124 20.26 -7.94 -15.87
N GLU A 125 19.22 -7.30 -16.43
CA GLU A 125 19.34 -6.05 -17.20
C GLU A 125 19.48 -4.81 -16.32
N ALA A 126 18.86 -4.77 -15.14
CA ALA A 126 18.86 -3.58 -14.30
C ALA A 126 20.15 -3.41 -13.47
N LEU A 127 20.84 -4.51 -13.13
CA LEU A 127 21.96 -4.51 -12.19
C LEU A 127 23.31 -4.65 -12.90
N PRO A 128 24.24 -3.68 -12.73
CA PRO A 128 25.54 -3.69 -13.41
C PRO A 128 26.35 -4.96 -13.14
N GLU A 129 26.30 -5.51 -11.93
CA GLU A 129 27.05 -6.71 -11.58
C GLU A 129 26.68 -7.94 -12.43
N TYR A 130 25.46 -7.98 -12.98
CA TYR A 130 25.02 -9.05 -13.89
C TYR A 130 25.26 -8.70 -15.35
N ARG A 131 25.03 -7.44 -15.73
CA ARG A 131 25.26 -6.99 -17.11
C ARG A 131 26.71 -7.08 -17.54
N ASP A 132 27.61 -6.72 -16.63
CA ASP A 132 29.03 -6.60 -16.92
C ASP A 132 29.77 -7.94 -16.70
N GLY A 133 29.03 -9.02 -16.40
CA GLY A 133 29.57 -10.37 -16.21
C GLY A 133 30.35 -10.57 -14.91
N GLY A 134 30.29 -9.63 -13.98
CA GLY A 134 30.93 -9.79 -12.65
C GLY A 134 30.28 -10.88 -11.80
N ARG A 135 29.00 -11.15 -12.04
CA ARG A 135 28.19 -12.21 -11.42
C ARG A 135 27.20 -12.78 -12.44
N GLU A 136 26.85 -14.04 -12.26
CA GLU A 136 25.77 -14.72 -12.96
C GLU A 136 24.59 -14.90 -12.01
N LEU A 137 23.41 -14.40 -12.39
CA LEU A 137 22.17 -14.59 -11.63
C LEU A 137 21.51 -15.91 -12.04
N LEU A 138 21.62 -16.94 -11.19
CA LEU A 138 21.15 -18.30 -11.49
C LEU A 138 19.64 -18.44 -11.31
N SER A 139 19.13 -17.98 -10.16
CA SER A 139 17.70 -18.04 -9.84
C SER A 139 17.25 -16.91 -8.92
N VAL A 140 15.95 -16.60 -8.99
CA VAL A 140 15.29 -15.59 -8.17
C VAL A 140 13.96 -16.16 -7.70
N ARG A 141 13.66 -16.01 -6.41
CA ARG A 141 12.33 -16.30 -5.87
C ARG A 141 11.76 -15.06 -5.19
N ALA A 142 10.60 -14.61 -5.66
CA ALA A 142 9.84 -13.55 -5.03
C ALA A 142 8.85 -14.14 -4.00
N ARG A 143 8.70 -13.47 -2.86
CA ARG A 143 7.70 -13.78 -1.82
C ARG A 143 7.02 -12.50 -1.37
N PRO A 144 5.69 -12.35 -1.55
CA PRO A 144 4.95 -11.21 -0.99
C PRO A 144 5.13 -11.15 0.53
N LEU A 145 5.40 -9.95 1.05
CA LEU A 145 5.45 -9.66 2.49
C LEU A 145 4.24 -8.85 2.93
N ARG A 146 3.85 -7.88 2.11
CA ARG A 146 2.71 -7.01 2.40
C ARG A 146 2.08 -6.53 1.12
N TYR A 147 0.80 -6.83 0.96
CA TYR A 147 -0.01 -6.38 -0.14
C TYR A 147 -1.04 -5.36 0.33
N ARG A 148 -1.22 -4.29 -0.45
CA ARG A 148 -2.29 -3.31 -0.30
C ARG A 148 -2.97 -3.22 -1.67
N PRO A 149 -4.14 -3.87 -1.86
CA PRO A 149 -4.84 -3.92 -3.14
C PRO A 149 -4.96 -2.56 -3.81
N GLY A 150 -4.70 -2.51 -5.11
CA GLY A 150 -4.86 -1.28 -5.87
C GLY A 150 -3.76 -0.23 -5.65
N LYS A 151 -2.77 -0.50 -4.78
CA LYS A 151 -1.84 0.53 -4.29
C LYS A 151 -0.38 0.14 -4.35
N ARG A 152 -0.01 -0.97 -3.72
CA ARG A 152 1.39 -1.42 -3.64
C ARG A 152 1.52 -2.84 -3.12
N CYS A 153 2.62 -3.50 -3.48
CA CYS A 153 3.05 -4.75 -2.90
C CYS A 153 4.53 -4.69 -2.52
N THR A 154 4.87 -5.07 -1.29
CA THR A 154 6.25 -5.28 -0.83
C THR A 154 6.56 -6.77 -0.89
N MET A 155 7.69 -7.12 -1.49
CA MET A 155 8.14 -8.49 -1.73
C MET A 155 9.59 -8.67 -1.27
N ARG A 156 9.91 -9.87 -0.79
CA ARG A 156 11.29 -10.34 -0.60
C ARG A 156 11.73 -11.11 -1.84
N PHE A 157 12.95 -10.87 -2.28
CA PHE A 157 13.59 -11.58 -3.37
C PHE A 157 14.78 -12.34 -2.80
N ASP A 158 14.75 -13.67 -2.92
CA ASP A 158 15.88 -14.53 -2.59
C ASP A 158 16.60 -14.87 -3.90
N LEU A 159 17.85 -14.44 -4.03
CA LEU A 159 18.69 -14.62 -5.22
C LEU A 159 19.74 -15.69 -4.95
N LEU A 160 19.98 -16.54 -5.96
CA LEU A 160 21.14 -17.42 -6.04
C LEU A 160 22.03 -16.91 -7.17
N GLU A 161 23.28 -16.62 -6.83
CA GLU A 161 24.26 -15.99 -7.71
C GLU A 161 25.52 -16.84 -7.77
N ARG A 162 26.28 -16.69 -8.85
CA ARG A 162 27.64 -17.21 -9.01
C ARG A 162 28.58 -16.05 -9.32
N ASP A 163 29.71 -15.95 -8.64
CA ASP A 163 30.72 -14.93 -8.95
C ASP A 163 31.65 -15.38 -10.10
N ALA A 164 32.53 -14.47 -10.54
CA ALA A 164 33.50 -14.76 -11.60
C ALA A 164 34.47 -15.91 -11.28
N ALA A 165 34.69 -16.22 -9.99
CA ALA A 165 35.52 -17.36 -9.56
C ALA A 165 34.72 -18.68 -9.51
N GLY A 166 33.42 -18.65 -9.81
CA GLY A 166 32.53 -19.80 -9.78
C GLY A 166 31.90 -20.08 -8.42
N ALA A 167 32.16 -19.26 -7.39
CA ALA A 167 31.61 -19.46 -6.06
C ALA A 167 30.13 -19.08 -6.01
N LEU A 168 29.32 -19.92 -5.33
CA LEU A 168 27.89 -19.69 -5.16
C LEU A 168 27.63 -18.78 -3.95
N ALA A 169 26.75 -17.80 -4.12
CA ALA A 169 26.32 -16.89 -3.07
C ALA A 169 24.79 -16.77 -3.04
N ARG A 170 24.24 -16.54 -1.85
CA ARG A 170 22.83 -16.17 -1.66
C ARG A 170 22.73 -14.72 -1.26
N ARG A 171 21.81 -13.99 -1.88
CA ARG A 171 21.54 -12.58 -1.58
C ARG A 171 20.05 -12.39 -1.35
N THR A 172 19.71 -11.49 -0.43
CA THR A 172 18.33 -11.06 -0.22
C THR A 172 18.18 -9.62 -0.68
N LEU A 173 17.11 -9.34 -1.43
CA LEU A 173 16.67 -8.00 -1.76
C LEU A 173 15.20 -7.82 -1.36
N TYR A 174 14.77 -6.57 -1.22
CA TYR A 174 13.37 -6.21 -1.02
C TYR A 174 12.91 -5.32 -2.16
N GLY A 175 11.77 -5.65 -2.76
CA GLY A 175 11.18 -4.85 -3.83
C GLY A 175 9.82 -4.34 -3.45
N LYS A 176 9.50 -3.12 -3.90
CA LYS A 176 8.19 -2.51 -3.69
C LYS A 176 7.59 -2.06 -5.01
N ALA A 177 6.55 -2.78 -5.42
CA ALA A 177 5.75 -2.47 -6.60
C ALA A 177 4.74 -1.38 -6.25
N TYR A 178 4.54 -0.43 -7.17
CA TYR A 178 3.61 0.69 -7.03
C TYR A 178 2.62 0.72 -8.19
N HIS A 179 1.47 1.34 -7.94
CA HIS A 179 0.42 1.53 -8.94
C HIS A 179 0.66 2.66 -9.95
N GLN A 180 1.69 3.49 -9.74
CA GLN A 180 1.98 4.65 -10.57
C GLN A 180 3.48 4.80 -10.77
N LEU A 181 3.90 4.97 -12.02
CA LEU A 181 5.30 5.14 -12.40
C LEU A 181 5.92 6.38 -11.74
N GLY A 182 5.25 7.53 -11.85
CA GLY A 182 5.72 8.78 -11.24
C GLY A 182 5.93 8.64 -9.72
N LYS A 183 5.06 7.86 -9.05
CA LYS A 183 5.22 7.59 -7.62
C LYS A 183 6.41 6.68 -7.32
N ALA A 184 6.63 5.63 -8.11
CA ALA A 184 7.76 4.72 -7.96
C ALA A 184 9.09 5.46 -8.19
N SER A 185 9.18 6.22 -9.29
CA SER A 185 10.33 7.05 -9.65
C SER A 185 10.65 8.09 -8.56
N SER A 186 9.63 8.80 -8.06
CA SER A 186 9.82 9.76 -6.95
C SER A 186 10.40 9.09 -5.71
N VAL A 187 9.89 7.90 -5.34
CA VAL A 187 10.42 7.18 -4.16
C VAL A 187 11.88 6.77 -4.38
N PHE A 188 12.22 6.25 -5.55
CA PHE A 188 13.60 5.89 -5.87
C PHE A 188 14.55 7.09 -5.78
N HIS A 189 14.16 8.23 -6.36
CA HIS A 189 14.96 9.45 -6.32
C HIS A 189 15.06 10.04 -4.91
N GLU A 190 13.95 10.14 -4.17
CA GLU A 190 13.93 10.59 -2.76
C GLU A 190 14.85 9.74 -1.89
N MET A 191 14.90 8.43 -2.11
CA MET A 191 15.82 7.56 -1.38
C MET A 191 17.28 7.78 -1.74
N GLN A 192 17.59 7.99 -3.01
CA GLN A 192 18.96 8.29 -3.46
C GLN A 192 19.43 9.62 -2.87
N MET A 193 18.57 10.63 -2.87
CA MET A 193 18.88 11.91 -2.21
C MET A 193 19.11 11.73 -0.71
N LEU A 194 18.26 10.96 -0.02
CA LEU A 194 18.43 10.68 1.41
C LEU A 194 19.72 9.91 1.71
N SER A 195 20.12 8.94 0.88
CA SER A 195 21.37 8.20 1.08
C SER A 195 22.60 9.10 1.00
N ASP A 196 22.52 10.19 0.25
CA ASP A 196 23.62 11.15 0.06
C ASP A 196 23.67 12.22 1.16
N THR A 197 22.73 12.21 2.12
CA THR A 197 22.74 13.17 3.24
C THR A 197 23.83 12.84 4.26
N ASP A 198 24.30 13.86 4.99
CA ASP A 198 25.22 13.66 6.11
C ASP A 198 24.64 12.75 7.20
N ALA A 199 23.32 12.85 7.44
CA ALA A 199 22.64 12.00 8.43
C ALA A 199 22.84 10.50 8.14
N VAL A 200 22.78 10.09 6.87
CA VAL A 200 23.00 8.69 6.46
C VAL A 200 24.48 8.36 6.38
N ARG A 201 25.30 9.21 5.74
CA ARG A 201 26.75 8.97 5.59
C ARG A 201 27.50 8.90 6.92
N SER A 202 27.06 9.66 7.92
CA SER A 202 27.64 9.65 9.27
C SER A 202 27.06 8.54 10.17
N GLY A 203 26.13 7.73 9.67
CA GLY A 203 25.47 6.65 10.44
C GLY A 203 24.47 7.12 11.50
N ARG A 204 24.09 8.40 11.52
CA ARG A 204 23.07 8.93 12.47
C ARG A 204 21.66 8.45 12.12
N ALA A 205 21.41 8.15 10.84
CA ALA A 205 20.24 7.46 10.34
C ALA A 205 20.69 6.31 9.44
N ILE A 206 20.02 5.16 9.54
CA ILE A 206 20.27 4.00 8.68
C ILE A 206 19.15 3.95 7.64
N LEU A 207 19.53 3.91 6.37
CA LEU A 207 18.62 3.79 5.24
C LEU A 207 18.90 2.48 4.49
N ALA A 208 17.84 1.78 4.07
CA ALA A 208 17.98 0.61 3.21
C ALA A 208 18.72 0.99 1.92
N PRO A 209 19.79 0.28 1.54
CA PRO A 209 20.54 0.58 0.32
C PRO A 209 19.61 0.59 -0.88
N VAL A 210 19.66 1.63 -1.70
CA VAL A 210 18.94 1.67 -2.97
C VAL A 210 19.70 0.79 -3.97
N VAL A 211 19.01 -0.21 -4.54
CA VAL A 211 19.67 -1.23 -5.38
C VAL A 211 19.35 -1.03 -6.85
N ALA A 212 18.08 -0.83 -7.20
CA ALA A 212 17.67 -0.61 -8.58
C ALA A 212 16.26 0.00 -8.65
N PHE A 213 15.93 0.58 -9.80
CA PHE A 213 14.57 0.92 -10.18
C PHE A 213 14.25 0.27 -11.53
N LEU A 214 13.18 -0.51 -11.57
CA LEU A 214 12.69 -1.18 -12.76
C LEU A 214 11.41 -0.46 -13.21
N PRO A 215 11.51 0.52 -14.14
CA PRO A 215 10.39 1.40 -14.48
C PRO A 215 9.21 0.64 -15.10
N ASP A 216 9.48 -0.33 -15.98
CA ASP A 216 8.44 -1.13 -16.64
C ASP A 216 7.61 -1.96 -15.66
N LEU A 217 8.18 -2.25 -14.48
CA LEU A 217 7.52 -2.97 -13.40
C LEU A 217 7.01 -2.05 -12.28
N MET A 218 7.31 -0.74 -12.36
CA MET A 218 7.10 0.24 -11.29
C MET A 218 7.62 -0.28 -9.94
N LEU A 219 8.80 -0.91 -9.98
CA LEU A 219 9.38 -1.67 -8.87
C LEU A 219 10.67 -1.00 -8.38
N VAL A 220 10.70 -0.61 -7.11
CA VAL A 220 11.90 -0.08 -6.44
C VAL A 220 12.53 -1.18 -5.61
N MET A 221 13.82 -1.46 -5.83
CA MET A 221 14.60 -2.51 -5.17
C MET A 221 15.53 -1.91 -4.11
N GLN A 222 15.61 -2.59 -2.97
CA GLN A 222 16.35 -2.19 -1.78
C GLN A 222 17.15 -3.36 -1.22
N GLY A 223 18.27 -3.06 -0.58
CA GLY A 223 19.03 -4.00 0.24
C GLY A 223 18.34 -4.29 1.59
N PRO A 224 18.75 -5.35 2.29
CA PRO A 224 18.27 -5.64 3.63
C PRO A 224 18.80 -4.61 4.64
N ILE A 225 18.02 -4.37 5.70
CA ILE A 225 18.49 -3.75 6.93
C ILE A 225 18.42 -4.81 8.02
N GLU A 226 19.56 -5.09 8.63
CA GLU A 226 19.67 -6.02 9.75
C GLU A 226 19.19 -5.34 11.04
N GLY A 227 18.45 -6.08 11.86
CA GLY A 227 17.98 -5.61 13.16
C GLY A 227 16.62 -6.16 13.54
N GLU A 228 16.22 -5.87 14.78
CA GLU A 228 14.91 -6.22 15.33
C GLU A 228 13.97 -5.01 15.23
N SER A 229 12.68 -5.25 14.99
CA SER A 229 11.67 -4.19 14.98
C SER A 229 11.53 -3.60 16.38
N LEU A 230 11.54 -2.27 16.49
CA LEU A 230 11.29 -1.58 17.76
C LEU A 230 9.95 -2.00 18.36
N GLU A 231 8.91 -2.20 17.53
CA GLU A 231 7.57 -2.62 17.97
C GLU A 231 7.60 -3.87 18.87
N MET A 232 8.43 -4.87 18.54
CA MET A 232 8.58 -6.10 19.34
C MET A 232 9.18 -5.84 20.72
N LEU A 233 9.98 -4.78 20.85
CA LEU A 233 10.57 -4.36 22.14
C LEU A 233 9.63 -3.43 22.92
N LEU A 234 8.63 -2.83 22.25
CA LEU A 234 7.64 -1.97 22.88
C LEU A 234 6.44 -2.73 23.45
N GLU A 235 6.18 -3.98 23.04
CA GLU A 235 5.10 -4.80 23.62
C GLU A 235 5.26 -4.96 25.15
N GLY A 236 6.50 -4.98 25.65
CA GLY A 236 6.81 -4.96 27.09
C GLY A 236 6.55 -3.63 27.80
N LEU A 237 6.16 -2.57 27.10
CA LEU A 237 5.82 -1.25 27.68
C LEU A 237 4.32 -1.07 27.94
N GLN A 238 3.48 -2.08 27.68
CA GLN A 238 2.08 -2.10 28.11
C GLN A 238 2.02 -2.35 29.63
N GLY A 239 2.42 -1.37 30.43
CA GLY A 239 2.51 -1.40 31.88
C GLY A 239 2.97 -0.05 32.45
N ASN A 240 3.26 0.05 33.74
CA ASN A 240 3.86 1.27 34.29
C ASN A 240 5.16 1.59 33.54
N VAL A 241 5.31 2.85 33.10
CA VAL A 241 6.38 3.36 32.22
C VAL A 241 7.81 2.97 32.68
N THR A 242 7.98 2.62 33.95
CA THR A 242 9.25 2.25 34.57
C THR A 242 9.60 0.75 34.51
N ALA A 243 8.76 -0.11 33.94
CA ALA A 243 8.95 -1.57 33.94
C ALA A 243 9.21 -2.21 32.56
N GLY A 244 9.31 -1.41 31.48
CA GLY A 244 9.50 -1.96 30.14
C GLY A 244 10.95 -2.36 29.81
N ASP A 245 11.11 -3.12 28.72
CA ASP A 245 12.41 -3.55 28.21
C ASP A 245 13.34 -2.32 28.01
N PRO A 246 14.50 -2.23 28.71
CA PRO A 246 15.45 -1.13 28.54
C PRO A 246 15.90 -0.92 27.09
N ARG A 247 15.91 -2.00 26.28
CA ARG A 247 16.23 -1.93 24.84
C ARG A 247 15.15 -1.19 24.07
N GLY A 248 13.88 -1.31 24.47
CA GLY A 248 12.75 -0.57 23.90
C GLY A 248 12.90 0.93 24.13
N TRP A 249 13.16 1.35 25.38
CA TRP A 249 13.40 2.77 25.69
C TRP A 249 14.63 3.33 24.94
N ALA A 250 15.75 2.61 24.96
CA ALA A 250 16.94 3.00 24.21
C ALA A 250 16.66 3.10 22.70
N GLY A 251 15.82 2.21 22.16
CA GLY A 251 15.36 2.24 20.78
C GLY A 251 14.52 3.47 20.44
N VAL A 252 13.62 3.91 21.35
CA VAL A 252 12.85 5.16 21.19
C VAL A 252 13.78 6.38 21.15
N VAL A 253 14.74 6.47 22.08
CA VAL A 253 15.72 7.57 22.12
C VAL A 253 16.56 7.60 20.84
N ARG A 254 17.06 6.45 20.37
CA ARG A 254 17.78 6.36 19.09
C ARG A 254 16.91 6.77 17.90
N SER A 255 15.64 6.36 17.89
CA SER A 255 14.69 6.72 16.82
C SER A 255 14.43 8.22 16.78
N ALA A 256 14.31 8.87 17.94
CA ALA A 256 14.17 10.32 18.03
C ALA A 256 15.42 11.05 17.49
N GLY A 257 16.62 10.58 17.83
CA GLY A 257 17.88 11.12 17.29
C GLY A 257 18.00 10.96 15.77
N ALA A 258 17.66 9.78 15.24
CA ALA A 258 17.67 9.52 13.80
C ALA A 258 16.63 10.38 13.06
N LEU A 259 15.42 10.53 13.62
CA LEU A 259 14.37 11.38 13.06
C LEU A 259 14.80 12.85 13.01
N ALA A 260 15.40 13.36 14.10
CA ALA A 260 15.95 14.71 14.14
C ALA A 260 17.03 14.90 13.06
N ALA A 261 17.94 13.93 12.91
CA ALA A 261 19.00 13.98 11.90
C ALA A 261 18.43 14.03 10.47
N VAL A 262 17.38 13.27 10.17
CA VAL A 262 16.68 13.31 8.87
C VAL A 262 15.98 14.66 8.68
N HIS A 263 15.26 15.18 9.68
CA HIS A 263 14.58 16.47 9.58
C HIS A 263 15.53 17.64 9.34
N THR A 264 16.74 17.60 9.92
CA THR A 264 17.75 18.64 9.73
C THR A 264 18.74 18.32 8.60
N SER A 265 18.49 17.28 7.81
CA SER A 265 19.42 16.84 6.76
C SER A 265 19.46 17.75 5.53
N GLY A 266 18.48 18.65 5.39
CA GLY A 266 18.33 19.50 4.21
C GLY A 266 17.80 18.74 2.98
N ALA A 267 17.45 17.45 3.09
CA ALA A 267 16.80 16.72 2.02
C ALA A 267 15.44 17.35 1.68
N ALA A 268 15.36 17.94 0.49
CA ALA A 268 14.13 18.52 -0.05
C ALA A 268 13.48 17.54 -1.04
N THR A 269 12.16 17.55 -1.10
CA THR A 269 11.38 16.82 -2.11
C THR A 269 10.53 17.82 -2.87
N ASP A 270 10.46 17.72 -4.19
CA ASP A 270 9.58 18.55 -5.02
C ASP A 270 8.09 18.21 -4.85
N ARG A 271 7.80 17.23 -3.99
CA ARG A 271 6.44 16.79 -3.72
C ARG A 271 5.72 17.78 -2.83
N GLU A 272 4.87 18.58 -3.45
CA GLU A 272 3.95 19.43 -2.72
C GLU A 272 2.91 18.61 -1.95
N ARG A 273 2.72 18.98 -0.69
CA ARG A 273 1.59 18.54 0.14
C ARG A 273 0.76 19.77 0.53
N PRO A 274 -0.13 20.22 -0.35
CA PRO A 274 -0.88 21.42 -0.08
C PRO A 274 -1.83 21.16 1.11
N ILE A 275 -1.81 22.11 2.05
CA ILE A 275 -2.51 22.00 3.34
C ILE A 275 -4.01 21.82 3.13
N ASP A 276 -4.60 22.43 2.09
CA ASP A 276 -6.02 22.30 1.78
C ASP A 276 -6.43 20.84 1.47
N LYS A 277 -5.61 20.10 0.72
CA LYS A 277 -5.86 18.68 0.41
C LYS A 277 -5.74 17.81 1.65
N GLU A 278 -4.77 18.09 2.52
CA GLU A 278 -4.62 17.34 3.78
C GLU A 278 -5.76 17.67 4.76
N LEU A 279 -6.18 18.93 4.88
CA LEU A 279 -7.34 19.34 5.68
C LEU A 279 -8.63 18.67 5.19
N LYS A 280 -8.88 18.65 3.87
CA LYS A 280 -10.02 17.95 3.28
C LYS A 280 -10.02 16.46 3.67
N ARG A 281 -8.85 15.81 3.65
CA ARG A 281 -8.72 14.41 4.10
C ARG A 281 -8.97 14.24 5.59
N PHE A 282 -8.49 15.16 6.42
CA PHE A 282 -8.74 15.12 7.86
C PHE A 282 -10.22 15.27 8.17
N VAL A 283 -10.90 16.24 7.55
CA VAL A 283 -12.35 16.44 7.71
C VAL A 283 -13.11 15.19 7.26
N LYS A 284 -12.81 14.64 6.06
CA LYS A 284 -13.43 13.41 5.56
C LYS A 284 -13.25 12.23 6.52
N ARG A 285 -12.04 12.03 7.06
CA ARG A 285 -11.77 10.95 8.03
C ARG A 285 -12.49 11.17 9.37
N ALA A 286 -12.50 12.41 9.87
CA ALA A 286 -13.16 12.75 11.11
C ALA A 286 -14.68 12.55 11.02
N SER A 287 -15.31 12.98 9.91
CA SER A 287 -16.74 12.76 9.69
C SER A 287 -17.09 11.27 9.59
N GLN A 288 -16.26 10.48 8.90
CA GLN A 288 -16.42 9.03 8.82
C GLN A 288 -16.30 8.34 10.19
N ALA A 289 -15.32 8.75 10.99
CA ALA A 289 -15.16 8.23 12.35
C ALA A 289 -16.37 8.58 13.24
N ALA A 290 -16.91 9.78 13.09
CA ALA A 290 -18.09 10.23 13.83
C ALA A 290 -19.35 9.42 13.50
N THR A 291 -19.54 9.05 12.23
CA THR A 291 -20.66 8.18 11.82
C THR A 291 -20.55 6.74 12.33
N ALA A 292 -19.33 6.24 12.54
CA ALA A 292 -19.10 4.86 13.00
C ALA A 292 -19.16 4.70 14.53
N THR A 293 -19.04 5.80 15.30
CA THR A 293 -19.04 5.77 16.77
C THR A 293 -19.87 6.94 17.35
N PRO A 294 -21.21 6.93 17.21
CA PRO A 294 -22.05 8.03 17.68
C PRO A 294 -21.89 8.29 19.19
N ASP A 295 -21.73 7.23 19.98
CA ASP A 295 -21.80 7.28 21.45
C ASP A 295 -20.50 7.70 22.16
N ARG A 296 -19.38 7.89 21.43
CA ARG A 296 -18.09 8.29 22.03
C ARG A 296 -17.70 9.76 21.83
N LEU A 297 -18.42 10.50 20.99
CA LEU A 297 -18.12 11.91 20.70
C LEU A 297 -18.90 12.91 21.56
N SER A 298 -19.85 12.44 22.38
CA SER A 298 -20.59 13.27 23.34
C SER A 298 -19.71 13.86 24.46
N LEU A 299 -18.46 13.42 24.61
CA LEU A 299 -17.49 13.94 25.59
C LEU A 299 -16.62 15.10 25.07
N HIS A 300 -16.73 15.51 23.80
CA HIS A 300 -15.89 16.58 23.23
C HIS A 300 -16.63 17.57 22.32
N SER A 301 -17.96 17.69 22.42
CA SER A 301 -18.75 18.64 21.64
C SER A 301 -18.36 20.12 21.90
N GLU A 302 -17.78 20.45 23.05
CA GLU A 302 -17.32 21.81 23.37
C GLU A 302 -16.07 22.23 22.55
N GLY A 303 -15.22 21.29 22.12
CA GLY A 303 -14.01 21.61 21.35
C GLY A 303 -14.27 21.91 19.87
N TRP A 304 -15.39 21.45 19.32
CA TRP A 304 -15.72 21.62 17.89
C TRP A 304 -16.35 22.98 17.58
N GLN A 305 -17.07 23.59 18.52
CA GLN A 305 -17.66 24.92 18.34
C GLN A 305 -16.58 26.02 18.27
N THR A 306 -15.50 25.88 19.05
CA THR A 306 -14.39 26.85 19.08
C THR A 306 -13.65 26.96 17.74
N TRP A 307 -13.62 25.88 16.94
CA TRP A 307 -12.98 25.89 15.62
C TRP A 307 -13.84 26.51 14.50
N GLN A 308 -15.17 26.54 14.65
CA GLN A 308 -16.05 27.23 13.70
C GLN A 308 -15.99 28.76 13.86
N GLU A 309 -15.76 29.28 15.07
CA GLU A 309 -15.67 30.73 15.34
C GLU A 309 -14.38 31.38 14.82
N ILE A 310 -13.26 30.63 14.75
CA ILE A 310 -11.99 31.12 14.17
C ILE A 310 -12.13 31.38 12.65
N ARG A 311 -13.11 30.75 12.00
CA ARG A 311 -13.37 30.90 10.56
C ARG A 311 -14.15 32.16 10.19
N ILE A 312 -14.78 32.84 11.15
CA ILE A 312 -15.59 34.04 10.92
C ILE A 312 -14.81 35.33 11.25
N SER A 313 -13.80 35.25 12.13
CA SER A 313 -13.06 36.43 12.62
C SER A 313 -11.79 36.78 11.84
N SER A 314 -11.34 35.96 10.88
CA SER A 314 -10.09 36.19 10.10
C SER A 314 -10.30 36.75 8.69
N VAL A 315 -11.52 37.15 8.32
CA VAL A 315 -11.85 37.78 7.02
C VAL A 315 -12.43 39.18 7.21
N LEU A 316 -11.73 40.07 7.94
CA LEU A 316 -11.94 41.52 7.85
C LEU A 316 -10.63 42.25 8.21
N VAL A 317 -9.79 42.50 7.21
CA VAL A 317 -8.77 43.56 7.25
C VAL A 317 -9.22 44.64 6.26
N PRO A 318 -9.63 45.84 6.70
CA PRO A 318 -9.88 46.96 5.80
C PRO A 318 -8.55 47.49 5.26
N GLY A 319 -8.37 47.36 3.95
CA GLY A 319 -7.25 47.90 3.21
C GLY A 319 -7.24 49.43 3.21
N SER A 320 -6.07 49.98 3.51
CA SER A 320 -5.67 51.37 3.36
C SER A 320 -5.79 51.85 1.90
N THR A 321 -6.53 52.94 1.69
CA THR A 321 -6.50 53.73 0.45
C THR A 321 -5.37 54.76 0.51
N SER A 322 -4.46 54.73 -0.48
CA SER A 322 -3.65 55.88 -0.92
C SER A 322 -4.06 56.14 -2.38
N SER A 323 -4.44 57.34 -2.80
CA SER A 323 -3.61 58.48 -3.24
C SER A 323 -4.55 59.44 -4.02
N PRO A 324 -4.18 60.69 -4.39
CA PRO A 324 -2.86 61.34 -4.36
C PRO A 324 -2.65 62.41 -3.29
#